data_AF-A0A653BS10-F1
#
_entry.id   AF-A0A653BS10-F1
#
_cell.length_a   1.000
_cell.length_b   1.000
_cell.length_c   1.000
_cell.angle_alpha   90.00
_cell.angle_beta   90.00
_cell.angle_gamma   90.00
#
_symmetry.space_group_name_H-M   'P 1'
#
loop_
_entity.id
_entity.type
_entity.pdbx_description
1 polymer ?
#
loop_
_entity_poly.entity_id
_entity_poly.type
_entity_poly.pdbx_seq_one_letter_code
_entity_poly.pdbx_strand_id
1 'polypeptide(L)'
;MEKLGRLLLDKFATYFLDDVDNTQLKLAWSGAAELTNVVIKPSILEDLNLPVQVIHGSIGKLALKIPWHSIYTSPTTVLIENVYLVVAPNQQVVYDPVKAEKLKHQVKQAELRRIEEAERIEEEKDKPIQDPNLAQRFFFAMIRNIQLTIRNIHIRYEDRVTNPAAPFSFGFTLGNLLVESTDQNWKVTFIESKDLKEPVSRFYKIAQLDSLAMYWNSNCDIYCHLPMAEMHKHLSKIAKKNWKPENYKYILGPMNMSARMRVNLNPERDEPKFTYPKLHLNVEVTKLYLGITKRQYRDLIALSDSMDRMAKGEPYRKYRPNVTSYRGNYKVWWRFAYKSILEEHVRKKRREWNWKNILKYRNTCRLYKDLYQKSKVDKNRSKNWKSAKKI
;
A
#
# COMPACT_ATOMS: atom_id res chain seq x y z
N MET A 1 -21.83 15.42 -6.35
CA MET A 1 -21.47 14.77 -5.07
C MET A 1 -21.55 13.26 -5.18
N GLU A 2 -22.71 12.69 -5.45
CA GLU A 2 -22.91 11.24 -5.59
C GLU A 2 -21.98 10.60 -6.65
N LYS A 3 -21.90 11.17 -7.86
CA LYS A 3 -20.97 10.72 -8.92
C LYS A 3 -19.50 10.73 -8.47
N LEU A 4 -19.10 11.71 -7.65
CA LEU A 4 -17.72 11.85 -7.19
C LEU A 4 -17.37 10.79 -6.15
N GLY A 5 -18.27 10.51 -5.23
CA GLY A 5 -18.02 9.46 -4.23
C GLY A 5 -18.18 8.04 -4.78
N ARG A 6 -19.04 7.82 -5.78
CA ARG A 6 -19.02 6.58 -6.59
C ARG A 6 -17.65 6.37 -7.25
N LEU A 7 -17.12 7.40 -7.92
CA LEU A 7 -15.80 7.34 -8.56
C LEU A 7 -14.67 7.00 -7.57
N LEU A 8 -14.75 7.49 -6.34
CA LEU A 8 -13.76 7.17 -5.29
C LEU A 8 -13.85 5.73 -4.82
N LEU A 9 -15.07 5.25 -4.59
CA LEU A 9 -15.32 3.88 -4.19
C LEU A 9 -14.86 2.92 -5.29
N ASP A 10 -15.19 3.22 -6.55
CA ASP A 10 -14.79 2.44 -7.71
C ASP A 10 -13.25 2.40 -7.83
N LYS A 11 -12.58 3.54 -7.65
CA LYS A 11 -11.10 3.59 -7.66
C LYS A 11 -10.49 2.77 -6.54
N PHE A 12 -11.02 2.88 -5.32
CA PHE A 12 -10.55 2.10 -4.18
C PHE A 12 -10.74 0.60 -4.44
N ALA A 13 -11.93 0.19 -4.83
CA ALA A 13 -12.24 -1.21 -5.13
C ALA A 13 -11.38 -1.75 -6.28
N THR A 14 -11.25 -1.00 -7.37
CA THR A 14 -10.42 -1.39 -8.52
C THR A 14 -8.96 -1.57 -8.14
N TYR A 15 -8.45 -0.82 -7.16
CA TYR A 15 -7.06 -0.91 -6.74
C TYR A 15 -6.83 -2.07 -5.75
N PHE A 16 -7.73 -2.28 -4.78
CA PHE A 16 -7.51 -3.22 -3.67
C PHE A 16 -8.18 -4.59 -3.84
N LEU A 17 -9.27 -4.70 -4.59
CA LEU A 17 -10.17 -5.86 -4.56
C LEU A 17 -10.25 -6.57 -5.91
N ASP A 18 -10.05 -7.89 -5.90
CA ASP A 18 -10.09 -8.71 -7.11
C ASP A 18 -11.53 -9.07 -7.49
N ASP A 19 -11.81 -9.10 -8.80
CA ASP A 19 -13.14 -9.41 -9.39
C ASP A 19 -14.32 -8.87 -8.57
N VAL A 20 -14.32 -7.55 -8.30
CA VAL A 20 -15.51 -6.95 -7.71
C VAL A 20 -16.59 -6.90 -8.76
N ASP A 21 -17.53 -7.82 -8.64
CA ASP A 21 -18.75 -7.84 -9.42
C ASP A 21 -19.40 -6.45 -9.30
N ASN A 22 -19.51 -5.73 -10.43
CA ASN A 22 -20.11 -4.39 -10.49
C ASN A 22 -21.56 -4.37 -9.94
N THR A 23 -22.15 -5.55 -9.73
CA THR A 23 -23.46 -5.77 -9.10
C THR A 23 -23.44 -5.67 -7.58
N GLN A 24 -22.33 -6.02 -6.90
CA GLN A 24 -22.19 -5.91 -5.44
C GLN A 24 -21.85 -4.49 -4.99
N LEU A 25 -21.13 -3.72 -5.83
CA LEU A 25 -20.76 -2.32 -5.58
C LEU A 25 -21.86 -1.31 -5.92
N LYS A 26 -23.13 -1.67 -5.74
CA LYS A 26 -24.21 -0.70 -5.90
C LYS A 26 -24.32 0.13 -4.63
N LEU A 27 -23.72 1.31 -4.66
CA LEU A 27 -24.07 2.40 -3.75
C LEU A 27 -25.58 2.61 -3.82
N ALA A 28 -26.27 2.22 -2.75
CA ALA A 28 -27.69 2.48 -2.61
C ALA A 28 -27.94 3.99 -2.69
N TRP A 29 -29.15 4.38 -3.08
CA TRP A 29 -29.57 5.80 -3.06
C TRP A 29 -29.36 6.45 -1.69
N SER A 30 -29.37 5.66 -0.61
CA SER A 30 -29.07 6.09 0.76
C SER A 30 -27.58 6.39 1.02
N GLY A 31 -26.70 6.11 0.07
CA GLY A 31 -25.25 6.25 0.21
C GLY A 31 -24.55 5.15 1.00
N ALA A 32 -25.27 4.06 1.29
CA ALA A 32 -24.70 2.85 1.85
C ALA A 32 -24.19 1.90 0.74
N ALA A 33 -23.03 1.31 0.94
CA ALA A 33 -22.48 0.21 0.16
C ALA A 33 -21.92 -0.83 1.14
N GLU A 34 -22.18 -2.10 0.87
CA GLU A 34 -21.67 -3.20 1.67
C GLU A 34 -21.16 -4.31 0.75
N LEU A 35 -19.94 -4.75 1.01
CA LEU A 35 -19.31 -5.88 0.36
C LEU A 35 -18.96 -6.91 1.42
N THR A 36 -19.16 -8.18 1.09
CA THR A 36 -18.84 -9.29 1.99
C THR A 36 -18.00 -10.32 1.26
N ASN A 37 -17.08 -10.95 1.99
CA ASN A 37 -16.20 -12.01 1.50
C ASN A 37 -15.45 -11.65 0.21
N VAL A 38 -14.85 -10.46 0.17
CA VAL A 38 -14.13 -9.96 -1.01
C VAL A 38 -12.69 -10.45 -1.00
N VAL A 39 -12.17 -10.78 -2.18
CA VAL A 39 -10.77 -11.19 -2.39
C VAL A 39 -9.90 -9.95 -2.60
N ILE A 40 -8.73 -9.93 -1.97
CA ILE A 40 -7.75 -8.85 -2.13
C ILE A 40 -6.89 -9.14 -3.35
N LYS A 41 -6.63 -8.13 -4.19
CA LYS A 41 -5.76 -8.29 -5.36
C LYS A 41 -4.36 -8.73 -4.97
N PRO A 42 -3.75 -9.70 -5.68
CA PRO A 42 -2.36 -10.06 -5.45
C PRO A 42 -1.37 -8.91 -5.65
N SER A 43 -1.73 -7.93 -6.48
CA SER A 43 -0.90 -6.77 -6.80
C SER A 43 -0.79 -5.74 -5.68
N ILE A 44 -1.53 -5.88 -4.57
CA ILE A 44 -1.57 -4.88 -3.47
C ILE A 44 -0.18 -4.65 -2.83
N LEU A 45 0.73 -5.62 -2.91
CA LEU A 45 2.08 -5.52 -2.36
C LEU A 45 3.13 -5.18 -3.42
N GLU A 46 2.76 -5.03 -4.69
CA GLU A 46 3.71 -4.72 -5.78
C GLU A 46 4.31 -3.32 -5.60
N ASP A 47 3.52 -2.34 -5.14
CA ASP A 47 3.98 -0.97 -4.91
C ASP A 47 4.99 -0.85 -3.75
N LEU A 48 5.08 -1.86 -2.88
CA LEU A 48 6.07 -1.90 -1.80
C LEU A 48 7.46 -2.31 -2.28
N ASN A 49 7.62 -2.72 -3.55
CA ASN A 49 8.87 -3.21 -4.13
C ASN A 49 9.53 -4.33 -3.30
N LEU A 50 8.71 -5.19 -2.68
CA LEU A 50 9.19 -6.32 -1.88
C LEU A 50 9.19 -7.62 -2.70
N PRO A 51 10.16 -8.54 -2.49
CA PRO A 51 10.25 -9.82 -3.20
C PRO A 51 9.27 -10.86 -2.62
N VAL A 52 8.01 -10.47 -2.49
CA VAL A 52 6.94 -11.28 -1.88
C VAL A 52 5.73 -11.33 -2.80
N GLN A 53 4.86 -12.30 -2.56
CA GLN A 53 3.59 -12.45 -3.27
C GLN A 53 2.48 -12.74 -2.26
N VAL A 54 1.29 -12.23 -2.55
CA VAL A 54 0.08 -12.60 -1.83
C VAL A 54 -0.34 -13.99 -2.29
N ILE A 55 -0.42 -14.93 -1.36
CA ILE A 55 -0.96 -16.28 -1.62
C ILE A 55 -2.48 -16.28 -1.43
N HIS A 56 -2.93 -15.65 -0.34
CA HIS A 56 -4.34 -15.52 -0.01
C HIS A 56 -4.60 -14.15 0.57
N GLY A 57 -5.69 -13.51 0.16
CA GLY A 57 -6.10 -12.22 0.70
C GLY A 57 -7.61 -12.10 0.68
N SER A 58 -8.23 -11.82 1.83
CA SER A 58 -9.67 -11.69 1.94
C SER A 58 -10.11 -10.66 2.97
N ILE A 59 -11.24 -10.02 2.70
CA ILE A 59 -11.95 -9.12 3.61
C ILE A 59 -13.35 -9.70 3.86
N GLY A 60 -13.67 -10.02 5.11
CA GLY A 60 -14.98 -10.59 5.45
C GLY A 60 -16.13 -9.61 5.26
N LYS A 61 -15.97 -8.36 5.68
CA LYS A 61 -16.97 -7.30 5.50
C LYS A 61 -16.31 -5.94 5.28
N LEU A 62 -16.79 -5.21 4.28
CA LEU A 62 -16.46 -3.82 4.01
C LEU A 62 -17.77 -3.06 3.85
N ALA A 63 -18.11 -2.19 4.80
CA ALA A 63 -19.30 -1.35 4.74
C ALA A 63 -18.91 0.13 4.75
N LEU A 64 -19.51 0.89 3.86
CA LEU A 64 -19.31 2.32 3.69
C LEU A 64 -20.68 3.00 3.69
N LYS A 65 -20.84 4.05 4.48
CA LYS A 65 -22.04 4.89 4.46
C LYS A 65 -21.64 6.35 4.32
N ILE A 66 -21.93 6.92 3.15
CA ILE A 66 -21.71 8.33 2.83
C ILE A 66 -23.05 9.07 2.86
N PRO A 67 -23.27 10.01 3.80
CA PRO A 67 -24.50 10.77 3.87
C PRO A 67 -24.51 11.90 2.80
N TRP A 68 -24.92 11.61 1.56
CA TRP A 68 -24.82 12.59 0.45
C TRP A 68 -25.58 13.90 0.70
N HIS A 69 -26.79 13.81 1.26
CA HIS A 69 -27.67 14.95 1.51
C HIS A 69 -27.37 15.68 2.81
N SER A 70 -26.60 15.04 3.70
CA SER A 70 -26.30 15.52 5.04
C SER A 70 -24.79 15.43 5.34
N ILE A 71 -23.90 15.57 4.35
CA ILE A 71 -22.45 15.37 4.58
C ILE A 71 -21.84 16.41 5.55
N TYR A 72 -22.54 17.52 5.75
CA TYR A 72 -22.19 18.57 6.71
C TYR A 72 -22.82 18.35 8.09
N THR A 73 -23.81 17.47 8.20
CA THR A 73 -24.61 17.22 9.42
C THR A 73 -24.61 15.74 9.86
N SER A 74 -23.93 14.86 9.14
CA SER A 74 -23.84 13.43 9.44
C SER A 74 -22.45 12.88 9.05
N PRO A 75 -21.88 11.94 9.82
CA PRO A 75 -20.54 11.40 9.57
C PRO A 75 -20.53 10.38 8.43
N THR A 76 -19.40 10.31 7.72
CA THR A 76 -19.12 9.19 6.81
C THR A 76 -18.58 8.04 7.64
N THR A 77 -19.21 6.86 7.58
CA THR A 77 -18.76 5.70 8.38
C THR A 77 -18.15 4.64 7.48
N VAL A 78 -17.00 4.11 7.88
CA VAL A 78 -16.29 3.02 7.21
C VAL A 78 -16.06 1.90 8.22
N LEU A 79 -16.53 0.71 7.90
CA LEU A 79 -16.34 -0.50 8.67
C LEU A 79 -15.61 -1.53 7.82
N ILE A 80 -14.49 -2.04 8.33
CA ILE A 80 -13.73 -3.12 7.70
C ILE A 80 -13.55 -4.22 8.75
N GLU A 81 -14.02 -5.43 8.47
CA GLU A 81 -13.92 -6.56 9.40
C GLU A 81 -13.28 -7.77 8.72
N ASN A 82 -12.45 -8.48 9.49
CA ASN A 82 -11.83 -9.75 9.13
C ASN A 82 -10.94 -9.62 7.89
N VAL A 83 -9.87 -8.85 8.04
CA VAL A 83 -8.85 -8.66 6.99
C VAL A 83 -7.76 -9.69 7.19
N TYR A 84 -7.70 -10.66 6.30
CA TYR A 84 -6.74 -11.78 6.38
C TYR A 84 -5.86 -11.80 5.14
N LEU A 85 -4.55 -11.75 5.35
CA LEU A 85 -3.56 -11.77 4.28
C LEU A 85 -2.47 -12.78 4.59
N VAL A 86 -2.22 -13.72 3.68
CA VAL A 86 -1.10 -14.67 3.71
C VAL A 86 -0.15 -14.34 2.58
N VAL A 87 1.10 -14.07 2.95
CA VAL A 87 2.17 -13.61 2.07
C VAL A 87 3.31 -14.62 2.09
N ALA A 88 3.95 -14.87 0.96
CA ALA A 88 5.10 -15.77 0.87
C ALA A 88 6.22 -15.17 -0.01
N PRO A 89 7.47 -15.64 0.11
CA PRO A 89 8.55 -15.25 -0.80
C PRO A 89 8.20 -15.51 -2.28
N ASN A 90 8.54 -14.58 -3.16
CA ASN A 90 8.28 -14.65 -4.60
C ASN A 90 9.37 -15.45 -5.34
N GLN A 91 9.60 -16.70 -4.94
CA GLN A 91 10.69 -17.52 -5.49
C GLN A 91 10.29 -18.41 -6.67
N GLN A 92 8.98 -18.54 -6.96
CA GLN A 92 8.45 -19.49 -7.95
C GLN A 92 7.70 -18.85 -9.12
N VAL A 93 7.53 -17.52 -9.18
CA VAL A 93 6.91 -16.91 -10.36
C VAL A 93 7.89 -17.02 -11.54
N VAL A 94 7.50 -17.83 -12.53
CA VAL A 94 8.19 -17.94 -13.81
C VAL A 94 8.29 -16.53 -14.39
N TYR A 95 9.49 -16.15 -14.84
CA TYR A 95 9.68 -14.84 -15.47
C TYR A 95 8.81 -14.76 -16.72
N ASP A 96 7.77 -13.94 -16.65
CA ASP A 96 6.95 -13.58 -17.78
C ASP A 96 7.51 -12.28 -18.39
N PRO A 97 8.12 -12.34 -19.59
CA PRO A 97 8.73 -11.16 -20.21
C PRO A 97 7.70 -10.06 -20.49
N VAL A 98 6.46 -10.43 -20.82
CA VAL A 98 5.39 -9.47 -21.15
C VAL A 98 4.94 -8.74 -19.89
N LYS A 99 4.71 -9.47 -18.79
CA LYS A 99 4.37 -8.85 -17.49
C LYS A 99 5.51 -7.97 -16.97
N ALA A 100 6.76 -8.43 -17.08
CA ALA A 100 7.91 -7.67 -16.62
C ALA A 100 8.11 -6.36 -17.43
N GLU A 101 7.91 -6.40 -18.75
CA GLU A 101 8.00 -5.19 -19.59
C GLU A 101 6.85 -4.22 -19.31
N LYS A 102 5.62 -4.74 -19.13
CA LYS A 102 4.46 -3.96 -18.71
C LYS A 102 4.72 -3.28 -17.36
N LEU A 103 5.25 -4.01 -16.38
CA LEU A 103 5.58 -3.48 -15.06
C LEU A 103 6.67 -2.40 -15.15
N LYS A 104 7.76 -2.63 -15.89
CA LYS A 104 8.80 -1.62 -16.11
C LYS A 104 8.23 -0.34 -16.71
N HIS A 105 7.35 -0.47 -17.69
CA HIS A 105 6.69 0.67 -18.31
C HIS A 105 5.73 1.37 -17.33
N GLN A 106 4.98 0.62 -16.52
CA GLN A 106 4.10 1.19 -15.48
C GLN A 106 4.88 1.95 -14.41
N VAL A 107 6.02 1.41 -13.94
CA VAL A 107 6.91 2.09 -12.98
C VAL A 107 7.47 3.37 -13.59
N LYS A 108 7.99 3.33 -14.84
CA LYS A 108 8.47 4.53 -15.54
C LYS A 108 7.35 5.58 -15.69
N GLN A 109 6.13 5.15 -16.02
CA GLN A 109 4.98 6.05 -16.11
C GLN A 109 4.49 6.58 -14.77
N ALA A 110 4.61 5.80 -13.69
CA ALA A 110 4.27 6.24 -12.34
C ALA A 110 5.27 7.31 -11.87
N GLU A 111 6.56 7.11 -12.12
CA GLU A 111 7.59 8.08 -11.78
C GLU A 111 7.44 9.38 -12.59
N LEU A 112 7.17 9.28 -13.89
CA LEU A 112 6.85 10.46 -14.70
C LEU A 112 5.64 11.23 -14.17
N ARG A 113 4.56 10.52 -13.79
CA ARG A 113 3.38 11.13 -13.19
C ARG A 113 3.70 11.83 -11.87
N ARG A 114 4.54 11.21 -11.04
CA ARG A 114 4.99 11.78 -9.76
C ARG A 114 5.77 13.08 -9.97
N ILE A 115 6.66 13.12 -10.95
CA ILE A 115 7.42 14.34 -11.31
C ILE A 115 6.47 15.41 -11.88
N GLU A 116 5.60 15.05 -12.83
CA GLU A 116 4.60 15.97 -13.39
C GLU A 116 3.68 16.55 -12.29
N GLU A 117 3.28 15.74 -11.31
CA GLU A 117 2.46 16.17 -10.18
C GLU A 117 3.23 17.06 -9.19
N ALA A 118 4.50 16.74 -8.92
CA ALA A 118 5.37 17.60 -8.10
C ALA A 118 5.60 18.97 -8.75
N GLU A 119 5.89 19.02 -10.06
CA GLU A 119 5.99 20.27 -10.83
C GLU A 119 4.68 21.08 -10.75
N ARG A 120 3.53 20.41 -10.92
CA ARG A 120 2.22 21.08 -10.81
C ARG A 120 1.98 21.65 -9.41
N ILE A 121 2.35 20.91 -8.36
CA ILE A 121 2.22 21.37 -6.98
C ILE A 121 3.13 22.58 -6.74
N GLU A 122 4.35 22.59 -7.29
CA GLU A 122 5.25 23.75 -7.21
C GLU A 122 4.71 24.97 -7.97
N GLU A 123 4.21 24.79 -9.21
CA GLU A 123 3.55 25.86 -9.98
C GLU A 123 2.27 26.40 -9.29
N GLU A 124 1.64 25.61 -8.41
CA GLU A 124 0.48 26.00 -7.63
C GLU A 124 0.85 26.72 -6.32
N LYS A 125 2.08 26.57 -5.78
CA LYS A 125 2.54 27.27 -4.56
C LYS A 125 2.68 28.78 -4.74
N ASP A 126 3.07 29.23 -5.94
CA ASP A 126 3.27 30.66 -6.25
C ASP A 126 1.97 31.38 -6.62
N LYS A 127 0.85 30.65 -6.73
CA LYS A 127 -0.47 31.26 -6.99
C LYS A 127 -1.12 31.69 -5.68
N PRO A 128 -1.87 32.80 -5.67
CA PRO A 128 -2.66 33.18 -4.50
C PRO A 128 -3.58 32.02 -4.12
N ILE A 129 -3.69 31.73 -2.82
CA ILE A 129 -4.48 30.62 -2.28
C ILE A 129 -5.92 30.73 -2.78
N GLN A 130 -6.26 30.00 -3.84
CA GLN A 130 -7.60 29.99 -4.40
C GLN A 130 -8.54 29.27 -3.46
N ASP A 131 -9.80 29.72 -3.43
CA ASP A 131 -10.82 29.02 -2.69
C ASP A 131 -10.97 27.58 -3.21
N PRO A 132 -11.07 26.59 -2.31
CA PRO A 132 -11.15 25.19 -2.71
C PRO A 132 -12.36 24.97 -3.62
N ASN A 133 -12.14 24.28 -4.74
CA ASN A 133 -13.21 23.94 -5.67
C ASN A 133 -14.24 23.02 -4.98
N LEU A 134 -15.47 22.95 -5.48
CA LEU A 134 -16.59 22.21 -4.87
C LEU A 134 -16.24 20.75 -4.57
N ALA A 135 -15.47 20.09 -5.43
CA ALA A 135 -14.95 18.75 -5.17
C ALA A 135 -14.00 18.70 -3.96
N GLN A 136 -13.05 19.63 -3.86
CA GLN A 136 -12.11 19.69 -2.72
C GLN A 136 -12.86 19.97 -1.41
N ARG A 137 -13.85 20.89 -1.42
CA ARG A 137 -14.72 21.13 -0.25
C ARG A 137 -15.45 19.87 0.19
N PHE A 138 -15.95 19.09 -0.77
CA PHE A 138 -16.58 17.79 -0.49
C PHE A 138 -15.60 16.79 0.13
N PHE A 139 -14.40 16.65 -0.43
CA PHE A 139 -13.36 15.77 0.09
C PHE A 139 -12.94 16.15 1.51
N PHE A 140 -12.72 17.44 1.76
CA PHE A 140 -12.38 17.92 3.10
C PHE A 140 -13.52 17.69 4.09
N ALA A 141 -14.78 17.92 3.70
CA ALA A 141 -15.94 17.63 4.55
C ALA A 141 -16.02 16.13 4.88
N MET A 142 -15.79 15.25 3.89
CA MET A 142 -15.76 13.80 4.08
C MET A 142 -14.63 13.38 5.03
N ILE A 143 -13.39 13.79 4.78
CA ILE A 143 -12.22 13.43 5.61
C ILE A 143 -12.33 13.99 7.02
N ARG A 144 -12.92 15.17 7.19
CA ARG A 144 -13.13 15.79 8.51
C ARG A 144 -14.00 14.92 9.41
N ASN A 145 -15.08 14.38 8.87
CA ASN A 145 -16.10 13.64 9.60
C ASN A 145 -16.13 12.14 9.27
N ILE A 146 -15.03 11.59 8.73
CA ILE A 146 -14.91 10.14 8.53
C ILE A 146 -14.63 9.45 9.87
N GLN A 147 -15.49 8.51 10.20
CA GLN A 147 -15.36 7.56 11.30
C GLN A 147 -14.94 6.21 10.71
N LEU A 148 -13.83 5.67 11.19
CA LEU A 148 -13.26 4.43 10.68
C LEU A 148 -13.21 3.39 11.79
N THR A 149 -13.76 2.21 11.54
CA THR A 149 -13.65 1.05 12.41
C THR A 149 -13.04 -0.09 11.60
N ILE A 150 -11.87 -0.58 12.03
CA ILE A 150 -11.23 -1.77 11.45
C ILE A 150 -11.11 -2.83 12.53
N ARG A 151 -11.60 -4.04 12.26
CA ARG A 151 -11.58 -5.15 13.22
C ARG A 151 -10.93 -6.39 12.63
N ASN A 152 -10.23 -7.14 13.48
CA ASN A 152 -9.63 -8.43 13.17
C ASN A 152 -8.74 -8.39 11.92
N ILE A 153 -7.64 -7.65 11.97
CA ILE A 153 -6.60 -7.72 10.94
C ILE A 153 -5.60 -8.80 11.32
N HIS A 154 -5.26 -9.67 10.37
CA HIS A 154 -4.15 -10.60 10.48
C HIS A 154 -3.40 -10.67 9.16
N ILE A 155 -2.19 -10.12 9.16
CA ILE A 155 -1.25 -10.24 8.04
C ILE A 155 -0.17 -11.23 8.47
N ARG A 156 -0.03 -12.33 7.74
CA ARG A 156 0.89 -13.43 8.04
C ARG A 156 1.82 -13.66 6.86
N TYR A 157 3.12 -13.58 7.11
CA TYR A 157 4.15 -14.00 6.19
C TYR A 157 4.60 -15.43 6.51
N GLU A 158 4.76 -16.26 5.49
CA GLU A 158 5.20 -17.65 5.62
C GLU A 158 6.40 -17.92 4.71
N ASP A 159 7.49 -18.40 5.30
CA ASP A 159 8.72 -18.68 4.58
C ASP A 159 9.14 -20.15 4.74
N ARG A 160 9.15 -20.85 3.60
CA ARG A 160 9.66 -22.23 3.45
C ARG A 160 10.98 -22.30 2.70
N VAL A 161 11.50 -21.17 2.25
CA VAL A 161 12.59 -21.14 1.28
C VAL A 161 13.89 -20.64 1.89
N THR A 162 13.83 -19.69 2.81
CA THR A 162 15.02 -19.18 3.51
C THR A 162 15.70 -20.28 4.32
N ASN A 163 14.91 -21.10 5.04
CA ASN A 163 15.40 -22.27 5.75
C ASN A 163 14.42 -23.45 5.58
N PRO A 164 14.62 -24.33 4.59
CA PRO A 164 13.72 -25.45 4.34
C PRO A 164 13.63 -26.45 5.50
N ALA A 165 14.66 -26.55 6.35
CA ALA A 165 14.68 -27.47 7.49
C ALA A 165 13.91 -26.93 8.70
N ALA A 166 13.69 -25.61 8.78
CA ALA A 166 12.96 -24.96 9.85
C ALA A 166 12.16 -23.78 9.27
N PRO A 167 10.99 -24.04 8.67
CA PRO A 167 10.14 -22.98 8.16
C PRO A 167 9.70 -22.06 9.29
N PHE A 168 9.50 -20.79 8.97
CA PHE A 168 9.05 -19.82 9.96
C PHE A 168 7.92 -18.96 9.40
N SER A 169 7.21 -18.33 10.33
CA SER A 169 6.20 -17.34 10.00
C SER A 169 6.32 -16.16 10.94
N PHE A 170 6.02 -14.98 10.43
CA PHE A 170 5.81 -13.80 11.25
C PHE A 170 4.54 -13.11 10.82
N GLY A 171 3.93 -12.37 11.72
CA GLY A 171 2.69 -11.70 11.39
C GLY A 171 2.36 -10.55 12.31
N PHE A 172 1.52 -9.68 11.78
CA PHE A 172 0.94 -8.54 12.47
C PHE A 172 -0.54 -8.84 12.70
N THR A 173 -0.98 -8.59 13.92
CA THR A 173 -2.38 -8.73 14.28
C THR A 173 -2.90 -7.47 14.93
N LEU A 174 -4.13 -7.09 14.61
CA LEU A 174 -4.83 -5.97 15.22
C LEU A 174 -6.26 -6.40 15.55
N GLY A 175 -6.63 -6.27 16.82
CA GLY A 175 -7.98 -6.58 17.28
C GLY A 175 -8.98 -5.55 16.78
N ASN A 176 -8.74 -4.28 17.09
CA ASN A 176 -9.63 -3.17 16.75
C ASN A 176 -8.85 -1.87 16.54
N LEU A 177 -9.23 -1.10 15.53
CA LEU A 177 -8.84 0.29 15.31
C LEU A 177 -10.10 1.11 15.13
N LEU A 178 -10.33 2.03 16.05
CA LEU A 178 -11.40 3.00 15.98
C LEU A 178 -10.79 4.38 15.77
N VAL A 179 -11.25 5.12 14.77
CA VAL A 179 -10.86 6.52 14.53
C VAL A 179 -12.12 7.36 14.46
N GLU A 180 -12.22 8.33 15.35
CA GLU A 180 -13.38 9.21 15.49
C GLU A 180 -12.95 10.68 15.49
N SER A 181 -13.84 11.55 15.01
CA SER A 181 -13.65 12.98 15.11
C SER A 181 -14.05 13.48 16.50
N THR A 182 -13.31 14.45 17.01
CA THR A 182 -13.53 15.03 18.34
C THR A 182 -13.58 16.55 18.29
N ASP A 183 -14.05 17.16 19.37
CA ASP A 183 -13.84 18.59 19.63
C ASP A 183 -12.40 18.89 20.14
N GLN A 184 -12.16 20.16 20.48
CA GLN A 184 -10.89 20.62 21.05
C GLN A 184 -10.58 20.01 22.43
N ASN A 185 -11.61 19.56 23.15
CA ASN A 185 -11.53 18.95 24.47
C ASN A 185 -11.44 17.42 24.41
N TRP A 186 -11.27 16.85 23.21
CA TRP A 186 -11.19 15.41 22.96
C TRP A 186 -12.46 14.63 23.32
N LYS A 187 -13.61 15.30 23.39
CA LYS A 187 -14.89 14.61 23.46
C LYS A 187 -15.30 14.18 22.06
N VAL A 188 -15.74 12.93 21.94
CA VAL A 188 -16.27 12.39 20.68
C VAL A 188 -17.54 13.18 20.37
N THR A 189 -17.45 14.03 19.36
CA THR A 189 -18.54 14.89 18.93
C THR A 189 -18.48 15.02 17.41
N PHE A 190 -19.63 15.07 16.79
CA PHE A 190 -19.71 15.46 15.41
C PHE A 190 -19.40 16.97 15.29
N ILE A 191 -18.49 17.34 14.39
CA ILE A 191 -18.20 18.74 14.09
C ILE A 191 -19.27 19.23 13.12
N GLU A 192 -20.36 19.77 13.66
CA GLU A 192 -21.35 20.54 12.88
C GLU A 192 -20.69 21.84 12.41
N SER A 193 -20.52 21.99 11.10
CA SER A 193 -20.19 23.29 10.53
C SER A 193 -21.49 23.99 10.14
N LYS A 194 -21.94 24.95 10.98
CA LYS A 194 -23.02 25.87 10.61
C LYS A 194 -22.58 26.85 9.52
N ASP A 195 -21.27 27.13 9.43
CA ASP A 195 -20.73 28.06 8.45
C ASP A 195 -20.04 27.36 7.28
N LEU A 196 -20.67 27.45 6.11
CA LEU A 196 -20.15 27.02 4.80
C LEU A 196 -19.00 27.90 4.26
N LYS A 197 -18.69 29.01 4.96
CA LYS A 197 -17.76 30.05 4.50
C LYS A 197 -16.39 30.01 5.16
N GLU A 198 -16.28 29.43 6.36
CA GLU A 198 -14.97 29.29 7.00
C GLU A 198 -14.46 27.86 6.81
N PRO A 199 -13.40 27.65 6.00
CA PRO A 199 -12.72 26.37 6.02
C PRO A 199 -12.15 26.22 7.42
N VAL A 200 -12.79 25.37 8.24
CA VAL A 200 -12.27 25.00 9.56
C VAL A 200 -10.89 24.41 9.34
N SER A 201 -9.85 25.23 9.51
CA SER A 201 -8.48 24.89 9.17
C SER A 201 -7.95 23.74 10.04
N ARG A 202 -8.59 23.53 11.21
CA ARG A 202 -8.13 22.64 12.27
C ARG A 202 -9.21 21.65 12.67
N PHE A 203 -8.92 20.36 12.60
CA PHE A 203 -9.81 19.31 13.11
C PHE A 203 -9.04 18.33 14.02
N TYR A 204 -9.80 17.69 14.91
CA TYR A 204 -9.27 16.81 15.94
C TYR A 204 -9.81 15.41 15.71
N LYS A 205 -8.95 14.42 15.88
CA LYS A 205 -9.32 13.01 15.83
C LYS A 205 -8.72 12.26 16.98
N ILE A 206 -9.47 11.31 17.52
CA ILE A 206 -8.96 10.30 18.43
C ILE A 206 -8.92 8.96 17.71
N ALA A 207 -7.83 8.24 17.87
CA ALA A 207 -7.68 6.88 17.40
C ALA A 207 -7.45 5.96 18.59
N GLN A 208 -8.21 4.89 18.70
CA GLN A 208 -8.05 3.85 19.70
C GLN A 208 -7.65 2.56 18.99
N LEU A 209 -6.55 1.97 19.45
CA LEU A 209 -5.96 0.78 18.90
C LEU A 209 -5.94 -0.29 20.00
N ASP A 210 -6.63 -1.40 19.77
CA ASP A 210 -6.70 -2.51 20.71
C ASP A 210 -5.96 -3.74 20.18
N SER A 211 -5.16 -4.34 21.06
CA SER A 211 -4.49 -5.63 20.83
C SER A 211 -3.63 -5.65 19.56
N LEU A 212 -2.87 -4.59 19.31
CA LEU A 212 -1.82 -4.61 18.29
C LEU A 212 -0.71 -5.54 18.74
N ALA A 213 -0.34 -6.52 17.93
CA ALA A 213 0.73 -7.45 18.23
C ALA A 213 1.53 -7.82 16.99
N MET A 214 2.79 -8.18 17.21
CA MET A 214 3.66 -8.77 16.20
C MET A 214 4.23 -10.07 16.76
N TYR A 215 4.08 -11.16 16.02
CA TYR A 215 4.61 -12.46 16.41
C TYR A 215 5.62 -12.98 15.40
N TRP A 216 6.48 -13.88 15.89
CA TRP A 216 7.42 -14.63 15.07
C TRP A 216 7.52 -16.06 15.58
N ASN A 217 7.03 -16.99 14.79
CA ASN A 217 7.04 -18.41 15.07
C ASN A 217 8.14 -19.09 14.26
N SER A 218 9.21 -19.49 14.95
CA SER A 218 10.27 -20.34 14.40
C SER A 218 9.84 -21.81 14.37
N ASN A 219 10.14 -22.53 13.29
CA ASN A 219 9.83 -23.94 13.09
C ASN A 219 8.33 -24.23 13.29
N CYS A 220 7.50 -23.66 12.42
CA CYS A 220 6.04 -23.75 12.53
C CYS A 220 5.38 -24.26 11.26
N ASP A 221 4.14 -24.72 11.41
CA ASP A 221 3.29 -25.08 10.29
C ASP A 221 2.93 -23.87 9.43
N ILE A 222 2.83 -24.12 8.13
CA ILE A 222 2.53 -23.15 7.09
C ILE A 222 1.09 -23.39 6.67
N TYR A 223 0.28 -22.35 6.54
CA TYR A 223 -1.14 -22.47 6.19
C TYR A 223 -1.40 -22.31 4.70
N CYS A 224 -0.42 -21.88 3.91
CA CYS A 224 -0.58 -21.61 2.47
C CYS A 224 -1.11 -22.79 1.62
N HIS A 225 -1.01 -24.03 2.12
CA HIS A 225 -1.49 -25.23 1.43
C HIS A 225 -2.88 -25.69 1.91
N LEU A 226 -3.39 -25.10 2.99
CA LEU A 226 -4.69 -25.45 3.54
C LEU A 226 -5.83 -24.83 2.72
N PRO A 227 -7.02 -25.46 2.70
CA PRO A 227 -8.22 -24.85 2.15
C PRO A 227 -8.54 -23.51 2.86
N MET A 228 -9.15 -22.57 2.12
CA MET A 228 -9.45 -21.23 2.60
C MET A 228 -10.23 -21.21 3.93
N ALA A 229 -11.22 -22.10 4.09
CA ALA A 229 -12.02 -22.19 5.31
C ALA A 229 -11.19 -22.57 6.55
N GLU A 230 -10.26 -23.51 6.40
CA GLU A 230 -9.35 -23.91 7.49
C GLU A 230 -8.34 -22.82 7.79
N MET A 231 -7.76 -22.22 6.74
CA MET A 231 -6.85 -21.08 6.88
C MET A 231 -7.50 -19.92 7.65
N HIS A 232 -8.76 -19.58 7.34
CA HIS A 232 -9.54 -18.57 8.07
C HIS A 232 -9.75 -18.93 9.54
N LYS A 233 -9.98 -20.21 9.85
CA LYS A 233 -10.09 -20.68 11.24
C LYS A 233 -8.78 -20.50 12.01
N HIS A 234 -7.62 -20.62 11.34
CA HIS A 234 -6.33 -20.32 11.94
C HIS A 234 -6.08 -18.82 12.07
N LEU A 235 -6.40 -18.03 11.03
CA LEU A 235 -6.14 -16.58 11.00
C LEU A 235 -7.10 -15.79 11.91
N SER A 236 -8.30 -16.28 12.18
CA SER A 236 -9.26 -15.66 13.10
C SER A 236 -8.84 -15.73 14.58
N LYS A 237 -7.86 -16.58 14.92
CA LYS A 237 -7.29 -16.72 16.28
C LYS A 237 -6.31 -15.58 16.59
N ILE A 238 -6.80 -14.34 16.60
CA ILE A 238 -6.02 -13.15 16.94
C ILE A 238 -6.10 -12.89 18.44
N ALA A 239 -5.02 -12.38 19.04
CA ALA A 239 -5.05 -11.89 20.41
C ALA A 239 -6.12 -10.80 20.60
N LYS A 240 -6.93 -10.98 21.64
CA LYS A 240 -7.92 -9.99 22.09
C LYS A 240 -7.51 -9.49 23.47
N LYS A 241 -8.14 -8.41 23.93
CA LYS A 241 -7.87 -7.79 25.24
C LYS A 241 -7.81 -8.79 26.40
N ASN A 242 -8.66 -9.82 26.36
CA ASN A 242 -8.81 -10.80 27.43
C ASN A 242 -8.32 -12.21 27.04
N TRP A 243 -7.76 -12.39 25.85
CA TRP A 243 -7.39 -13.71 25.35
C TRP A 243 -6.12 -13.66 24.51
N LYS A 244 -5.13 -14.47 24.87
CA LYS A 244 -3.89 -14.63 24.11
C LYS A 244 -3.83 -16.06 23.58
N PRO A 245 -3.64 -16.26 22.26
CA PRO A 245 -3.44 -17.58 21.70
C PRO A 245 -2.06 -18.13 22.12
N GLU A 246 -2.02 -19.38 22.54
CA GLU A 246 -0.80 -20.05 23.04
C GLU A 246 0.23 -20.34 21.92
N ASN A 247 -0.23 -20.48 20.69
CA ASN A 247 0.60 -20.90 19.55
C ASN A 247 1.45 -19.77 18.95
N TYR A 248 1.39 -18.54 19.49
CA TYR A 248 2.16 -17.41 18.98
C TYR A 248 3.25 -16.97 19.95
N LYS A 249 4.46 -16.86 19.41
CA LYS A 249 5.61 -16.28 20.11
C LYS A 249 5.72 -14.82 19.72
N TYR A 250 5.25 -13.95 20.60
CA TYR A 250 5.22 -12.51 20.35
C TYR A 250 6.62 -11.89 20.42
N ILE A 251 6.95 -11.05 19.44
CA ILE A 251 8.05 -10.08 19.54
C ILE A 251 7.52 -8.80 20.18
N LEU A 252 6.38 -8.32 19.67
CA LEU A 252 5.60 -7.25 20.25
C LEU A 252 4.34 -7.86 20.82
N GLY A 253 4.23 -7.86 22.15
CA GLY A 253 3.03 -8.37 22.83
C GLY A 253 1.80 -7.52 22.47
N PRO A 254 0.57 -8.08 22.60
CA PRO A 254 -0.65 -7.33 22.38
C PRO A 254 -0.69 -6.07 23.24
N MET A 255 -0.66 -4.90 22.60
CA MET A 255 -0.66 -3.59 23.24
C MET A 255 -1.90 -2.79 22.84
N ASN A 256 -2.37 -1.99 23.80
CA ASN A 256 -3.44 -1.03 23.58
C ASN A 256 -2.82 0.37 23.55
N MET A 257 -3.32 1.20 22.65
CA MET A 257 -2.79 2.54 22.40
C MET A 257 -3.93 3.49 22.07
N SER A 258 -3.87 4.70 22.60
CA SER A 258 -4.74 5.80 22.20
C SER A 258 -3.91 6.92 21.62
N ALA A 259 -4.28 7.39 20.43
CA ALA A 259 -3.63 8.51 19.78
C ALA A 259 -4.61 9.68 19.62
N ARG A 260 -4.13 10.88 19.92
CA ARG A 260 -4.85 12.14 19.80
C ARG A 260 -4.17 12.97 18.71
N MET A 261 -4.87 13.18 17.61
CA MET A 261 -4.37 13.82 16.41
C MET A 261 -5.01 15.19 16.21
N ARG A 262 -4.18 16.21 15.97
CA ARG A 262 -4.60 17.53 15.50
C ARG A 262 -4.05 17.74 14.10
N VAL A 263 -4.91 18.08 13.16
CA VAL A 263 -4.52 18.35 11.77
C VAL A 263 -4.84 19.80 11.44
N ASN A 264 -3.84 20.52 10.94
CA ASN A 264 -3.99 21.87 10.38
C ASN A 264 -3.78 21.82 8.86
N LEU A 265 -4.86 22.01 8.10
CA LEU A 265 -4.84 21.95 6.64
C LEU A 265 -4.17 23.18 6.01
N ASN A 266 -4.32 24.36 6.62
CA ASN A 266 -3.85 25.64 6.08
C ASN A 266 -3.03 26.44 7.11
N PRO A 267 -1.84 25.99 7.52
CA PRO A 267 -1.02 26.70 8.51
C PRO A 267 -0.56 28.09 8.05
N GLU A 268 -0.60 28.36 6.73
CA GLU A 268 -0.28 29.66 6.14
C GLU A 268 -1.32 30.76 6.45
N ARG A 269 -2.53 30.35 6.84
CA ARG A 269 -3.64 31.23 7.25
C ARG A 269 -3.67 31.46 8.76
N ASP A 270 -2.75 30.85 9.52
CA ASP A 270 -2.65 31.12 10.96
C ASP A 270 -2.17 32.56 11.19
N GLU A 271 -2.61 33.17 12.30
CA GLU A 271 -2.11 34.48 12.76
C GLU A 271 -1.48 34.30 14.15
N PRO A 272 -0.13 34.37 14.29
CA PRO A 272 0.88 34.49 13.24
C PRO A 272 1.02 33.24 12.35
N LYS A 273 1.57 33.42 11.14
CA LYS A 273 1.69 32.32 10.16
C LYS A 273 2.49 31.15 10.74
N PHE A 274 2.01 29.93 10.51
CA PHE A 274 2.62 28.68 10.99
C PHE A 274 2.70 28.54 12.52
N THR A 275 1.78 29.15 13.26
CA THR A 275 1.69 28.95 14.72
C THR A 275 1.48 27.48 15.09
N TYR A 276 0.70 26.74 14.30
CA TYR A 276 0.40 25.33 14.56
C TYR A 276 1.02 24.41 13.50
N PRO A 277 1.59 23.26 13.90
CA PRO A 277 2.09 22.28 12.96
C PRO A 277 0.94 21.69 12.12
N LYS A 278 1.24 21.29 10.88
CA LYS A 278 0.27 20.62 9.99
C LYS A 278 -0.31 19.34 10.61
N LEU A 279 0.50 18.63 11.38
CA LEU A 279 0.11 17.42 12.09
C LEU A 279 0.76 17.41 13.47
N HIS A 280 -0.05 17.28 14.51
CA HIS A 280 0.41 17.03 15.87
C HIS A 280 -0.25 15.74 16.37
N LEU A 281 0.58 14.77 16.77
CA LEU A 281 0.12 13.45 17.18
C LEU A 281 0.65 13.13 18.58
N ASN A 282 -0.26 12.99 19.53
CA ASN A 282 0.05 12.55 20.88
C ASN A 282 -0.36 11.09 21.02
N VAL A 283 0.58 10.21 21.34
CA VAL A 283 0.34 8.77 21.45
C VAL A 283 0.56 8.34 22.89
N GLU A 284 -0.44 7.69 23.47
CA GLU A 284 -0.41 7.12 24.81
C GLU A 284 -0.50 5.60 24.69
N VAL A 285 0.50 4.91 25.23
CA VAL A 285 0.62 3.45 25.22
C VAL A 285 0.51 2.95 26.65
N THR A 286 -0.41 2.02 26.93
CA THR A 286 -0.63 1.53 28.30
C THR A 286 0.54 0.67 28.81
N LYS A 287 0.94 -0.34 28.04
CA LYS A 287 2.05 -1.26 28.35
C LYS A 287 2.67 -1.74 27.05
N LEU A 288 3.99 -1.64 26.94
CA LEU A 288 4.77 -2.12 25.81
C LEU A 288 5.57 -3.36 26.25
N TYR A 289 5.31 -4.49 25.60
CA TYR A 289 6.09 -5.71 25.78
C TYR A 289 6.88 -5.99 24.51
N LEU A 290 8.20 -5.87 24.58
CA LEU A 290 9.10 -6.15 23.48
C LEU A 290 10.12 -7.20 23.91
N GLY A 291 10.25 -8.29 23.16
CA GLY A 291 11.21 -9.33 23.45
C GLY A 291 11.53 -10.17 22.22
N ILE A 292 12.80 -10.40 21.96
CA ILE A 292 13.25 -11.22 20.83
C ILE A 292 14.04 -12.40 21.38
N THR A 293 13.61 -13.61 21.07
CA THR A 293 14.32 -14.84 21.43
C THR A 293 15.49 -15.12 20.47
N LYS A 294 16.47 -15.91 20.92
CA LYS A 294 17.62 -16.31 20.10
C LYS A 294 17.23 -16.98 18.77
N ARG A 295 16.14 -17.76 18.74
CA ARG A 295 15.65 -18.41 17.51
C ARG A 295 15.07 -17.38 16.54
N GLN A 296 14.21 -16.49 17.03
CA GLN A 296 13.63 -15.40 16.23
C GLN A 296 14.70 -14.47 15.65
N TYR A 297 15.74 -14.13 16.43
CA TYR A 297 16.84 -13.31 15.95
C TYR A 297 17.62 -13.96 14.81
N ARG A 298 17.91 -15.26 14.90
CA ARG A 298 18.57 -16.01 13.82
C ARG A 298 17.73 -16.06 12.56
N ASP A 299 16.43 -16.32 12.70
CA ASP A 299 15.51 -16.36 11.54
C ASP A 299 15.39 -14.97 10.89
N LEU A 300 15.40 -13.89 11.68
CA LEU A 300 15.36 -12.52 11.18
C LEU A 300 16.61 -12.19 10.35
N ILE A 301 17.80 -12.56 10.83
CA ILE A 301 19.04 -12.40 10.03
C ILE A 301 18.94 -13.23 8.75
N ALA A 302 18.54 -14.50 8.84
CA ALA A 302 18.43 -15.36 7.67
C ALA A 302 17.43 -14.82 6.64
N LEU A 303 16.30 -14.26 7.10
CA LEU A 303 15.31 -13.61 6.25
C LEU A 303 15.91 -12.37 5.58
N SER A 304 16.63 -11.54 6.31
CA SER A 304 17.29 -10.34 5.78
C SER A 304 18.27 -10.72 4.66
N ASP A 305 19.13 -11.72 4.88
CA ASP A 305 20.06 -12.24 3.88
C ASP A 305 19.33 -12.87 2.67
N SER A 306 18.19 -13.50 2.90
CA SER A 306 17.35 -14.07 1.85
C SER A 306 16.70 -12.98 0.99
N MET A 307 16.14 -11.95 1.62
CA MET A 307 15.55 -10.79 0.94
C MET A 307 16.59 -10.02 0.11
N ASP A 308 17.77 -9.78 0.67
CA ASP A 308 18.88 -9.13 -0.05
C ASP A 308 19.32 -9.97 -1.27
N ARG A 309 19.45 -11.29 -1.12
CA ARG A 309 19.74 -12.20 -2.24
C ARG A 309 18.63 -12.19 -3.31
N MET A 310 17.36 -12.12 -2.91
CA MET A 310 16.23 -12.05 -3.84
C MET A 310 16.23 -10.72 -4.61
N ALA A 311 16.46 -9.59 -3.93
CA ALA A 311 16.54 -8.27 -4.56
C ALA A 311 17.72 -8.20 -5.55
N LYS A 312 18.90 -8.65 -5.14
CA LYS A 312 20.08 -8.75 -6.03
C LYS A 312 19.86 -9.73 -7.20
N GLY A 313 19.02 -10.74 -7.00
CA GLY A 313 18.67 -11.75 -8.01
C GLY A 313 17.68 -11.26 -9.07
N GLU A 314 16.97 -10.15 -8.83
CA GLU A 314 15.90 -9.66 -9.70
C GLU A 314 16.33 -9.44 -11.17
N PRO A 315 17.47 -8.77 -11.47
CA PRO A 315 17.88 -8.52 -12.85
C PRO A 315 18.17 -9.81 -13.64
N TYR A 316 18.59 -10.86 -12.93
CA TYR A 316 18.99 -12.14 -13.51
C TYR A 316 17.82 -13.11 -13.65
N ARG A 317 16.65 -12.80 -13.06
CA ARG A 317 15.48 -13.69 -13.04
C ARG A 317 15.05 -14.15 -14.44
N LYS A 318 15.20 -13.29 -15.46
CA LYS A 318 14.91 -13.59 -16.87
C LYS A 318 15.74 -14.71 -17.48
N TYR A 319 16.89 -15.02 -16.89
CA TYR A 319 17.77 -16.09 -17.36
C TYR A 319 17.63 -17.37 -16.53
N ARG A 320 16.93 -17.30 -15.39
CA ARG A 320 16.86 -18.38 -14.40
C ARG A 320 16.15 -19.59 -15.02
N PRO A 321 16.75 -20.79 -14.94
CA PRO A 321 16.13 -22.00 -15.48
C PRO A 321 14.94 -22.42 -14.61
N ASN A 322 13.88 -22.90 -15.24
CA ASN A 322 12.68 -23.40 -14.57
C ASN A 322 12.85 -24.87 -14.14
N VAL A 323 13.84 -25.12 -13.28
CA VAL A 323 14.12 -26.44 -12.72
C VAL A 323 14.03 -26.39 -11.20
N THR A 324 13.42 -27.40 -10.60
CA THR A 324 13.15 -27.49 -9.15
C THR A 324 14.40 -27.67 -8.30
N SER A 325 15.46 -28.25 -8.88
CA SER A 325 16.74 -28.45 -8.19
C SER A 325 17.93 -28.24 -9.11
N TYR A 326 19.05 -27.82 -8.51
CA TYR A 326 20.35 -27.76 -9.17
C TYR A 326 20.98 -29.14 -9.35
N ARG A 327 20.65 -30.08 -8.47
CA ARG A 327 21.10 -31.46 -8.57
C ARG A 327 20.49 -32.11 -9.81
N GLY A 328 21.33 -32.69 -10.66
CA GLY A 328 20.93 -33.24 -11.97
C GLY A 328 20.89 -32.22 -13.13
N ASN A 329 20.94 -30.91 -12.85
CA ASN A 329 20.82 -29.84 -13.87
C ASN A 329 22.05 -28.92 -13.93
N TYR A 330 23.23 -29.40 -13.51
CA TYR A 330 24.43 -28.58 -13.33
C TYR A 330 24.82 -27.76 -14.57
N LYS A 331 24.76 -28.35 -15.76
CA LYS A 331 25.10 -27.66 -17.03
C LYS A 331 24.18 -26.47 -17.30
N VAL A 332 22.89 -26.59 -16.97
CA VAL A 332 21.90 -25.53 -17.17
C VAL A 332 22.15 -24.36 -16.21
N TRP A 333 22.49 -24.66 -14.95
CA TRP A 333 22.84 -23.65 -13.94
C TRP A 333 24.14 -22.91 -14.27
N TRP A 334 25.16 -23.60 -14.80
CA TRP A 334 26.37 -22.95 -15.29
C TRP A 334 26.11 -22.02 -16.49
N ARG A 335 25.27 -22.45 -17.44
CA ARG A 335 24.84 -21.58 -18.55
C ARG A 335 24.08 -20.36 -18.04
N PHE A 336 23.25 -20.51 -17.02
CA PHE A 336 22.56 -19.39 -16.37
C PHE A 336 23.55 -18.39 -15.75
N ALA A 337 24.53 -18.87 -14.97
CA ALA A 337 25.54 -18.01 -14.36
C ALA A 337 26.34 -17.24 -15.43
N TYR A 338 26.80 -17.95 -16.47
CA TYR A 338 27.50 -17.33 -17.59
C TYR A 338 26.66 -16.28 -18.31
N LYS A 339 25.41 -16.61 -18.67
CA LYS A 339 24.51 -15.72 -19.40
C LYS A 339 24.15 -14.48 -18.58
N SER A 340 23.97 -14.63 -17.27
CA SER A 340 23.68 -13.54 -16.35
C SER A 340 24.79 -12.48 -16.35
N ILE A 341 26.05 -12.91 -16.25
CA ILE A 341 27.20 -11.99 -16.30
C ILE A 341 27.42 -11.44 -17.71
N LEU A 342 27.36 -12.30 -18.72
CA LEU A 342 27.61 -11.90 -20.11
C LEU A 342 26.62 -10.84 -20.58
N GLU A 343 25.32 -11.04 -20.34
CA GLU A 343 24.31 -10.11 -20.84
C GLU A 343 24.22 -8.82 -20.02
N GLU A 344 24.22 -8.91 -18.68
CA GLU A 344 24.01 -7.74 -17.81
C GLU A 344 25.27 -6.91 -17.57
N HIS A 345 26.45 -7.53 -17.46
CA HIS A 345 27.67 -6.82 -17.08
C HIS A 345 28.58 -6.54 -18.27
N VAL A 346 28.73 -7.50 -19.19
CA VAL A 346 29.69 -7.37 -20.30
C VAL A 346 29.04 -6.77 -21.54
N ARG A 347 28.04 -7.44 -22.11
CA ARG A 347 27.40 -7.03 -23.38
C ARG A 347 26.60 -5.75 -23.21
N LYS A 348 25.88 -5.56 -22.09
CA LYS A 348 25.18 -4.30 -21.80
C LYS A 348 26.15 -3.12 -21.80
N LYS A 349 27.23 -3.16 -21.00
CA LYS A 349 28.25 -2.10 -20.98
C LYS A 349 28.88 -1.89 -22.35
N ARG A 350 29.28 -2.96 -23.07
CA ARG A 350 29.84 -2.82 -24.44
C ARG A 350 28.84 -2.19 -25.42
N ARG A 351 27.55 -2.52 -25.31
CA ARG A 351 26.49 -1.90 -26.13
C ARG A 351 26.31 -0.44 -25.75
N GLU A 352 26.26 -0.10 -24.47
CA GLU A 352 26.08 1.27 -23.99
C GLU A 352 27.26 2.18 -24.40
N TRP A 353 28.49 1.66 -24.35
CA TRP A 353 29.71 2.39 -24.72
C TRP A 353 30.06 2.33 -26.22
N ASN A 354 29.19 1.77 -27.06
CA ASN A 354 29.37 1.80 -28.50
C ASN A 354 28.98 3.18 -29.04
N TRP A 355 29.86 3.82 -29.81
CA TRP A 355 29.62 5.13 -30.42
C TRP A 355 28.30 5.21 -31.19
N LYS A 356 27.90 4.15 -31.91
CA LYS A 356 26.62 4.11 -32.63
C LYS A 356 25.42 4.21 -31.68
N ASN A 357 25.49 3.56 -30.52
CA ASN A 357 24.43 3.59 -29.52
C ASN A 357 24.43 4.91 -28.73
N ILE A 358 25.60 5.47 -28.41
CA ILE A 358 25.72 6.80 -27.81
C ILE A 358 25.13 7.86 -28.74
N LEU A 359 25.46 7.81 -30.04
CA LEU A 359 24.90 8.70 -31.05
C LEU A 359 23.38 8.56 -31.14
N LYS A 360 22.87 7.32 -31.18
CA LYS A 360 21.42 7.05 -31.17
C LYS A 360 20.74 7.60 -29.91
N TYR A 361 21.29 7.32 -28.73
CA TYR A 361 20.77 7.82 -27.46
C TYR A 361 20.76 9.35 -27.40
N ARG A 362 21.84 10.01 -27.83
CA ARG A 362 21.92 11.46 -27.94
C ARG A 362 20.84 12.02 -28.87
N ASN A 363 20.65 11.40 -30.03
CA ASN A 363 19.61 11.81 -30.98
C ASN A 363 18.21 11.60 -30.40
N THR A 364 17.96 10.50 -29.68
CA THR A 364 16.71 10.27 -28.95
C THR A 364 16.48 11.31 -27.86
N CYS A 365 17.51 11.70 -27.09
CA CYS A 365 17.40 12.74 -26.07
C CYS A 365 17.10 14.11 -26.68
N ARG A 366 17.74 14.46 -27.81
CA ARG A 366 17.43 15.70 -28.57
C ARG A 366 15.99 15.68 -29.07
N LEU A 367 15.57 14.59 -29.70
CA LEU A 367 14.19 14.43 -30.15
C LEU A 367 13.19 14.51 -28.98
N TYR A 368 13.50 13.88 -27.85
CA TYR A 368 12.67 13.96 -26.64
C TYR A 368 12.58 15.39 -26.11
N LYS A 369 13.70 16.12 -26.05
CA LYS A 369 13.73 17.53 -25.66
C LYS A 369 12.84 18.38 -26.56
N ASP A 370 12.95 18.20 -27.88
CA ASP A 370 12.16 18.95 -28.86
C ASP A 370 10.67 18.63 -28.74
N LEU A 371 10.32 17.35 -28.57
CA LEU A 371 8.93 16.90 -28.35
C LEU A 371 8.37 17.40 -27.01
N TYR A 372 9.19 17.42 -25.95
CA TYR A 372 8.79 17.92 -24.64
C TYR A 372 8.57 19.44 -24.66
N GLN A 373 9.46 20.20 -25.28
CA GLN A 373 9.29 21.65 -25.49
C GLN A 373 8.02 21.94 -26.28
N LYS A 374 7.77 21.21 -27.37
CA LYS A 374 6.51 21.32 -28.12
C LYS A 374 5.29 20.98 -27.24
N SER A 375 5.39 19.97 -26.37
CA SER A 375 4.29 19.59 -25.46
C SER A 375 3.98 20.64 -24.37
N LYS A 376 4.99 21.41 -23.91
CA LYS A 376 4.78 22.51 -22.95
C LYS A 376 4.18 23.75 -23.63
N VAL A 377 4.48 24.00 -24.91
CA VAL A 377 3.96 25.15 -25.69
C VAL A 377 2.54 24.89 -26.22
N ASP A 378 2.25 23.69 -26.75
CA ASP A 378 0.94 23.32 -27.28
C ASP A 378 0.06 22.60 -26.22
N LYS A 379 -0.52 23.35 -25.28
CA LYS A 379 -1.46 22.78 -24.28
C LYS A 379 -2.74 22.16 -24.91
N ASN A 380 -3.04 22.42 -26.19
CA ASN A 380 -4.28 22.00 -26.86
C ASN A 380 -4.18 20.76 -27.77
N ARG A 381 -3.02 20.11 -27.95
CA ARG A 381 -2.86 18.88 -28.77
C ARG A 381 -2.44 17.66 -27.94
N SER A 382 -3.19 17.31 -26.90
CA SER A 382 -2.86 16.20 -25.99
C SER A 382 -3.01 14.77 -26.57
N LYS A 383 -3.35 14.61 -27.86
CA LYS A 383 -3.54 13.27 -28.48
C LYS A 383 -2.25 12.65 -29.06
N ASN A 384 -1.28 13.44 -29.53
CA ASN A 384 -0.04 12.90 -30.13
C ASN A 384 1.09 12.62 -29.12
N TRP A 385 1.00 13.17 -27.92
CA TRP A 385 2.01 13.02 -26.87
C TRP A 385 2.09 11.60 -26.31
N LYS A 386 0.96 10.88 -26.26
CA LYS A 386 0.87 9.53 -25.68
C LYS A 386 1.67 8.49 -26.47
N SER A 387 1.93 8.74 -27.76
CA SER A 387 2.74 7.87 -28.60
C SER A 387 4.25 8.01 -28.33
N ALA A 388 4.71 9.16 -27.83
CA ALA A 388 6.10 9.40 -27.48
C ALA A 388 6.51 8.79 -26.12
N LYS A 389 5.55 8.47 -25.24
CA LYS A 389 5.79 7.78 -23.95
C LYS A 389 6.26 6.32 -24.11
N LYS A 390 6.20 5.75 -25.32
CA LYS A 390 6.62 4.37 -25.63
C LYS A 390 8.12 4.23 -25.94
N ILE A 391 8.88 5.33 -25.97
CA ILE A 391 10.35 5.36 -26.14
C ILE A 391 11.00 5.47 -24.75
#